data_AF-A0A2U3QPB9-F1
#
_entry.id   AF-A0A2U3QPB9-F1
#
_cell.length_a   1.000
_cell.length_b   1.000
_cell.length_c   1.000
_cell.angle_alpha   90.00
_cell.angle_beta   90.00
_cell.angle_gamma   90.00
#
_symmetry.space_group_name_H-M   'P 1'
#
loop_
_entity.id
_entity.type
_entity.pdbx_description
1 polymer ?
#
loop_
_entity_poly.entity_id
_entity_poly.type
_entity_poly.pdbx_seq_one_letter_code
_entity_poly.pdbx_strand_id
1 'polypeptide(L)'
;MSVIVFKFTQAALNKIKVQTKAEKIFKFRDTKERNLLFIISYTGFRRLYLGININGIYYKIKIGNSPDLTVAEARKKIQKLKRDIARGINPMEERRKINKERRDKREKKLELQNELTFKQLHEKYINE
;
A
#
# COMPACT_ATOMS: atom_id res chain seq x y z
N MET A 1 9.56 -6.37 -17.93
CA MET A 1 10.19 -6.43 -16.59
C MET A 1 10.24 -7.88 -16.15
N SER A 2 11.44 -8.45 -16.00
CA SER A 2 11.61 -9.82 -15.49
C SER A 2 11.21 -9.88 -14.00
N VAL A 3 10.47 -10.94 -13.63
CA VAL A 3 10.17 -11.28 -12.23
C VAL A 3 11.01 -12.49 -11.88
N ILE A 4 11.85 -12.37 -10.87
CA ILE A 4 12.70 -13.47 -10.43
C ILE A 4 11.90 -14.35 -9.45
N VAL A 5 11.88 -15.66 -9.69
CA VAL A 5 11.08 -16.60 -8.89
C VAL A 5 12.01 -17.47 -8.04
N PHE A 6 11.79 -17.52 -6.73
CA PHE A 6 12.54 -18.39 -5.82
C PHE A 6 11.78 -18.65 -4.51
N LYS A 7 12.24 -19.62 -3.71
CA LYS A 7 11.63 -19.91 -2.41
C LYS A 7 11.97 -18.85 -1.38
N PHE A 8 10.97 -18.11 -0.91
CA PHE A 8 11.21 -17.07 0.08
C PHE A 8 11.58 -17.67 1.44
N THR A 9 12.73 -17.23 1.94
CA THR A 9 13.17 -17.37 3.34
C THR A 9 13.61 -15.99 3.82
N GLN A 10 13.50 -15.72 5.13
CA GLN A 10 13.87 -14.41 5.65
C GLN A 10 15.36 -14.10 5.38
N ALA A 11 16.23 -15.10 5.55
CA ALA A 11 17.65 -14.98 5.23
C ALA A 11 17.88 -14.67 3.74
N ALA A 12 17.16 -15.32 2.83
CA ALA A 12 17.28 -15.04 1.40
C ALA A 12 16.84 -13.60 1.08
N LEU A 13 15.70 -13.15 1.62
CA LEU A 13 15.24 -11.76 1.41
C LEU A 13 16.22 -10.73 1.97
N ASN A 14 16.81 -11.01 3.13
CA ASN A 14 17.75 -10.10 3.78
C ASN A 14 19.06 -9.95 2.99
N LYS A 15 19.54 -11.05 2.37
CA LYS A 15 20.76 -11.09 1.56
C LYS A 15 20.65 -10.33 0.23
N ILE A 16 19.44 -10.00 -0.24
CA ILE A 16 19.27 -9.27 -1.50
C ILE A 16 19.84 -7.85 -1.33
N LYS A 17 20.91 -7.56 -2.08
CA LYS A 17 21.51 -6.23 -2.14
C LYS A 17 20.65 -5.31 -3.00
N VAL A 18 20.47 -4.08 -2.53
CA VAL A 18 19.83 -3.02 -3.31
C VAL A 18 20.84 -2.56 -4.36
N GLN A 19 20.51 -2.70 -5.64
CA GLN A 19 21.34 -2.14 -6.70
C GLN A 19 20.91 -0.70 -6.93
N THR A 20 21.78 0.26 -6.60
CA THR A 20 21.56 1.70 -6.77
C THR A 20 21.67 2.17 -8.22
N LYS A 21 22.07 1.30 -9.15
CA LYS A 21 22.21 1.66 -10.56
C LYS A 21 20.83 1.71 -11.25
N ALA A 22 20.41 2.93 -11.60
CA ALA A 22 19.41 3.28 -12.61
C ALA A 22 17.90 3.16 -12.26
N GLU A 23 17.47 3.60 -11.06
CA GLU A 23 16.04 3.70 -10.69
C GLU A 23 15.23 2.39 -10.89
N LYS A 24 15.91 1.25 -10.97
CA LYS A 24 15.28 -0.04 -11.28
C LYS A 24 14.53 -0.57 -10.06
N ILE A 25 13.30 -1.00 -10.29
CA ILE A 25 12.48 -1.71 -9.31
C ILE A 25 12.65 -3.21 -9.54
N PHE A 26 13.10 -3.93 -8.52
CA PHE A 26 13.24 -5.38 -8.56
C PHE A 26 11.99 -6.05 -8.03
N LYS A 27 11.52 -7.07 -8.75
CA LYS A 27 10.33 -7.85 -8.40
C LYS A 27 10.71 -9.31 -8.27
N PHE A 28 10.36 -9.88 -7.14
CA PHE A 28 10.56 -11.28 -6.83
C PHE A 28 9.22 -11.94 -6.49
N ARG A 29 9.10 -13.23 -6.78
CA ARG A 29 7.91 -14.03 -6.48
C ARG A 29 8.29 -15.27 -5.68
N ASP A 30 7.49 -15.57 -4.67
CA ASP A 30 7.67 -16.79 -3.86
C ASP A 30 7.21 -18.02 -4.65
N THR A 31 7.99 -19.10 -4.58
CA THR A 31 7.57 -20.39 -5.15
C THR A 31 6.52 -21.09 -4.29
N LYS A 32 6.54 -20.90 -2.96
CA LYS A 32 5.59 -21.55 -2.04
C LYS A 32 4.21 -20.88 -2.08
N GLU A 33 4.17 -19.56 -2.09
CA GLU A 33 2.94 -18.78 -2.22
C GLU A 33 3.02 -17.91 -3.48
N ARG A 34 2.52 -18.42 -4.62
CA ARG A 34 2.68 -17.79 -5.94
C ARG A 34 2.18 -16.34 -6.02
N ASN A 35 1.25 -15.96 -5.15
CA ASN A 35 0.68 -14.62 -5.12
C ASN A 35 1.46 -13.66 -4.21
N LEU A 36 2.49 -14.15 -3.49
CA LEU A 36 3.39 -13.34 -2.69
C LEU A 36 4.48 -12.73 -3.57
N LEU A 37 4.48 -11.41 -3.63
CA LEU A 37 5.47 -10.62 -4.34
C LEU A 37 6.32 -9.84 -3.35
N PHE A 38 7.63 -9.85 -3.58
CA PHE A 38 8.57 -9.00 -2.88
C PHE A 38 9.12 -7.96 -3.86
N ILE A 39 8.98 -6.69 -3.52
CA ILE A 39 9.39 -5.58 -4.37
C ILE A 39 10.40 -4.73 -3.62
N ILE A 40 11.54 -4.49 -4.25
CA ILE A 40 12.59 -3.61 -3.74
C ILE A 40 12.67 -2.39 -4.64
N SER A 41 12.49 -1.19 -4.07
CA SER A 41 12.74 0.07 -4.79
C SER A 41 14.23 0.36 -4.90
N TYR A 42 14.62 1.22 -5.83
CA TYR A 42 15.99 1.72 -5.95
C TYR A 42 16.49 2.40 -4.67
N THR A 43 15.60 3.05 -3.90
CA THR A 43 15.89 3.62 -2.57
C THR A 43 16.04 2.59 -1.45
N GLY A 44 15.81 1.31 -1.74
CA GLY A 44 15.95 0.23 -0.76
C GLY A 44 14.71 -0.10 0.06
N PHE A 45 13.54 0.49 -0.22
CA PHE A 45 12.30 0.05 0.43
C PHE A 45 11.92 -1.35 -0.01
N ARG A 46 11.77 -2.23 0.98
CA ARG A 46 11.44 -3.65 0.83
C ARG A 46 9.98 -3.87 1.20
N ARG A 47 9.14 -4.18 0.23
CA ARG A 47 7.68 -4.28 0.41
C ARG A 47 7.14 -5.62 -0.06
N LEU A 48 6.24 -6.18 0.73
CA LEU A 48 5.54 -7.42 0.44
C LEU A 48 4.13 -7.11 -0.05
N TYR A 49 3.75 -7.73 -1.16
CA TYR A 49 2.48 -7.53 -1.84
C TYR A 49 1.77 -8.86 -2.10
N LEU A 50 0.45 -8.80 -2.10
CA LEU A 50 -0.42 -9.80 -2.70
C LEU A 50 -0.70 -9.37 -4.15
N GLY A 51 -0.25 -10.17 -5.12
CA GLY A 51 -0.67 -10.06 -6.51
C GLY A 51 -1.86 -10.96 -6.78
N ILE A 52 -3.03 -10.39 -7.11
CA ILE A 52 -4.25 -11.16 -7.33
C ILE A 52 -5.11 -10.52 -8.43
N ASN A 53 -5.80 -11.34 -9.21
CA ASN A 53 -6.83 -10.87 -10.14
C ASN A 53 -8.19 -10.89 -9.43
N ILE A 54 -8.90 -9.77 -9.46
CA ILE A 54 -10.25 -9.62 -8.91
C ILE A 54 -11.10 -9.00 -10.02
N ASN A 55 -12.16 -9.69 -10.44
CA ASN A 55 -13.08 -9.25 -11.50
C ASN A 55 -12.37 -8.83 -12.79
N GLY A 56 -11.39 -9.62 -13.24
CA GLY A 56 -10.62 -9.36 -14.47
C GLY A 56 -9.46 -8.37 -14.30
N ILE A 57 -9.42 -7.61 -13.20
CA ILE A 57 -8.39 -6.60 -12.96
C ILE A 57 -7.30 -7.15 -12.03
N TYR A 58 -6.04 -7.00 -12.44
CA TYR A 58 -4.89 -7.39 -11.64
C TYR A 58 -4.52 -6.31 -10.61
N TYR A 59 -4.62 -6.66 -9.33
CA TYR A 59 -4.29 -5.79 -8.21
C TYR A 59 -2.99 -6.22 -7.51
N LYS A 60 -2.27 -5.22 -7.00
CA LYS A 60 -1.15 -5.37 -6.07
C LYS A 60 -1.54 -4.77 -4.72
N ILE A 61 -1.89 -5.61 -3.77
CA ILE A 61 -2.32 -5.18 -2.43
C ILE A 61 -1.12 -5.24 -1.50
N LYS A 62 -0.69 -4.08 -0.97
CA LYS A 62 0.41 -4.02 0.00
C LYS A 62 0.01 -4.73 1.30
N ILE A 63 0.83 -5.68 1.74
CA ILE A 63 0.65 -6.44 2.99
C ILE A 63 1.51 -5.86 4.12
N GLY A 64 2.72 -5.41 3.79
CA GLY A 64 3.65 -4.87 4.78
C GLY A 64 5.03 -4.56 4.20
N ASN A 65 5.94 -4.16 5.08
CA ASN A 65 7.35 -3.94 4.77
C ASN A 65 8.19 -5.07 5.39
N SER A 66 9.33 -5.40 4.78
CA SER A 66 10.35 -6.27 5.37
C SER A 66 11.48 -5.39 5.90
N PRO A 67 12.10 -5.70 7.05
CA PRO A 67 12.00 -6.95 7.83
C PRO A 67 10.86 -7.01 8.86
N ASP A 68 10.14 -5.92 9.10
CA ASP A 68 9.08 -5.85 10.13
C ASP A 68 8.03 -6.96 9.98
N LEU A 69 7.67 -7.30 8.75
CA LEU A 69 6.81 -8.42 8.43
C LEU A 69 7.63 -9.60 7.92
N THR A 70 7.60 -10.70 8.67
CA THR A 70 8.29 -11.92 8.28
C THR A 70 7.61 -12.62 7.09
N VAL A 71 8.35 -13.46 6.37
CA VAL A 71 7.80 -14.28 5.27
C VAL A 71 6.64 -15.18 5.75
N ALA A 72 6.75 -15.75 6.95
CA ALA A 72 5.72 -16.64 7.50
C ALA A 72 4.41 -15.88 7.78
N GLU A 73 4.51 -14.72 8.43
CA GLU A 73 3.35 -13.85 8.68
C GLU A 73 2.75 -13.31 7.39
N ALA A 74 3.58 -12.94 6.41
CA ALA A 74 3.11 -12.50 5.11
C ALA A 74 2.26 -13.58 4.41
N ARG A 75 2.71 -14.85 4.44
CA ARG A 75 1.92 -15.98 3.90
C ARG A 75 0.59 -16.15 4.64
N LYS A 76 0.58 -16.08 5.98
CA LYS A 76 -0.65 -16.14 6.77
C LYS A 76 -1.62 -15.01 6.41
N LYS A 77 -1.13 -13.77 6.27
CA LYS A 77 -1.93 -12.61 5.85
C LYS A 77 -2.49 -12.78 4.44
N ILE A 78 -1.71 -13.32 3.49
CA ILE A 78 -2.21 -13.64 2.15
C ILE A 78 -3.35 -14.63 2.21
N GLN A 79 -3.20 -15.72 2.96
CA GLN A 79 -4.25 -16.74 3.06
C GLN A 79 -5.53 -16.18 3.67
N LYS A 80 -5.42 -15.27 4.65
CA LYS A 80 -6.58 -14.55 5.17
C LYS A 80 -7.25 -13.69 4.09
N LEU A 81 -6.48 -12.82 3.42
CA LEU A 81 -7.01 -11.94 2.37
C LEU A 81 -7.64 -12.72 1.20
N LYS A 82 -7.06 -13.85 0.79
CA LYS A 82 -7.65 -14.71 -0.24
C LYS A 82 -9.01 -15.27 0.20
N ARG A 83 -9.13 -15.70 1.47
CA ARG A 83 -10.40 -16.18 2.02
C ARG A 83 -11.45 -15.07 2.06
N ASP A 84 -11.05 -13.87 2.45
CA ASP A 84 -11.95 -12.71 2.49
C ASP A 84 -12.43 -12.34 1.07
N ILE A 85 -11.53 -12.33 0.09
CA ILE A 85 -11.87 -12.11 -1.34
C ILE A 85 -12.80 -13.21 -1.87
N ALA A 86 -12.55 -14.47 -1.52
CA ALA A 86 -13.41 -15.59 -1.90
C ALA A 86 -14.82 -15.49 -1.29
N ARG A 87 -14.97 -14.82 -0.14
CA ARG A 87 -16.26 -14.49 0.48
C ARG A 87 -16.91 -13.22 -0.11
N GLY A 88 -16.31 -12.62 -1.13
CA GLY A 88 -16.82 -11.39 -1.77
C GLY A 88 -16.38 -10.10 -1.08
N ILE A 89 -15.56 -10.17 -0.03
CA ILE A 89 -15.04 -8.96 0.66
C ILE A 89 -13.89 -8.41 -0.18
N ASN A 90 -14.13 -7.30 -0.90
CA ASN A 90 -13.11 -6.66 -1.71
C ASN A 90 -12.28 -5.66 -0.89
N PRO A 91 -11.00 -5.95 -0.57
CA PRO A 91 -10.16 -5.05 0.23
C PRO A 91 -9.88 -3.71 -0.45
N MET A 92 -10.11 -3.61 -1.77
CA MET A 92 -10.00 -2.33 -2.48
C MET A 92 -11.19 -1.42 -2.21
N GLU A 93 -12.39 -1.97 -2.07
CA GLU A 93 -13.59 -1.18 -1.77
C GLU A 93 -13.56 -0.63 -0.35
N GLU A 94 -13.12 -1.43 0.63
CA GLU A 94 -12.91 -0.95 1.99
C GLU A 94 -11.94 0.22 2.03
N ARG A 95 -10.81 0.11 1.29
CA ARG A 95 -9.86 1.22 1.17
C ARG A 95 -10.45 2.45 0.51
N ARG A 96 -11.30 2.28 -0.52
CA ARG A 96 -11.99 3.39 -1.19
C ARG A 96 -12.94 4.11 -0.23
N LYS A 97 -13.71 3.39 0.58
CA LYS A 97 -14.62 3.96 1.59
C LYS A 97 -13.84 4.79 2.62
N ILE A 98 -12.79 4.22 3.20
CA ILE A 98 -11.94 4.91 4.20
C ILE A 98 -11.31 6.19 3.61
N ASN A 99 -10.82 6.13 2.37
CA ASN A 99 -10.21 7.29 1.72
C ASN A 99 -11.23 8.37 1.41
N LYS A 100 -12.45 8.00 0.99
CA LYS A 100 -13.56 8.94 0.77
C LYS A 100 -13.90 9.67 2.06
N GLU A 101 -14.13 8.95 3.15
CA GLU A 101 -14.43 9.55 4.46
C GLU A 101 -13.34 10.52 4.93
N ARG A 102 -12.06 10.17 4.71
CA ARG A 102 -10.93 11.05 5.04
C ARG A 102 -10.92 12.32 4.19
N ARG A 103 -11.29 12.22 2.91
CA ARG A 103 -11.39 13.37 2.01
C ARG A 103 -12.52 14.29 2.44
N ASP A 104 -13.72 13.74 2.66
CA ASP A 104 -14.89 14.51 3.07
C ASP A 104 -14.65 15.26 4.40
N LYS A 105 -13.96 14.62 5.36
CA LYS A 105 -13.55 15.27 6.62
C LYS A 105 -12.56 16.42 6.42
N ARG A 106 -11.64 16.29 5.46
CA ARG A 106 -10.66 17.35 5.15
C ARG A 106 -11.33 18.53 4.47
N GLU A 107 -12.23 18.28 3.53
CA GLU A 107 -12.99 19.31 2.81
C GLU A 107 -13.84 20.13 3.80
N LYS A 108 -14.62 19.48 4.68
CA LYS A 108 -15.39 20.18 5.74
C LYS A 108 -14.52 21.04 6.66
N LYS A 109 -13.34 20.54 7.04
CA LYS A 109 -12.40 21.29 7.89
C LYS A 109 -11.87 22.53 7.17
N LEU A 110 -11.59 22.42 5.87
CA LEU A 110 -11.10 23.52 5.06
C LEU A 110 -12.17 24.59 4.85
N GLU A 111 -13.41 24.19 4.57
CA GLU A 111 -14.56 25.10 4.46
C GLU A 111 -14.73 25.93 5.74
N LEU A 112 -14.74 25.28 6.91
CA LEU A 112 -14.85 25.96 8.21
C LEU A 112 -13.68 26.92 8.46
N GLN A 113 -12.46 26.53 8.10
CA GLN A 113 -11.29 27.41 8.24
C GLN A 113 -11.42 28.64 7.33
N ASN A 114 -11.81 28.45 6.07
CA ASN A 114 -11.98 29.55 5.13
C ASN A 114 -13.07 30.52 5.61
N GLU A 115 -14.22 30.02 6.07
CA GLU A 115 -15.29 30.86 6.63
C GLU A 115 -14.80 31.68 7.84
N LEU A 116 -14.05 31.07 8.75
CA LEU A 116 -13.49 31.76 9.91
C LEU A 116 -12.50 32.86 9.47
N THR A 117 -11.63 32.56 8.51
CA THR A 117 -10.67 33.54 7.98
C THR A 117 -11.36 34.70 7.26
N PHE A 118 -12.42 34.43 6.49
CA PHE A 118 -13.21 35.48 5.85
C PHE A 118 -13.90 36.39 6.87
N LYS A 119 -14.47 35.82 7.94
CA LYS A 119 -15.08 36.59 9.03
C LYS A 119 -14.04 37.49 9.73
N GLN A 120 -12.87 36.95 10.05
CA GLN A 120 -11.77 37.71 10.66
C GLN A 120 -11.28 38.87 9.77
N LEU A 121 -11.13 38.62 8.46
CA LEU A 121 -10.80 39.67 7.50
C LEU A 121 -11.89 40.75 7.46
N HIS A 122 -13.16 40.36 7.41
CA HIS A 122 -14.28 41.29 7.39
C HIS A 122 -14.34 42.17 8.63
N GLU A 123 -14.21 41.57 9.82
CA GLU A 123 -14.14 42.31 11.10
C GLU A 123 -12.96 43.29 11.13
N LYS A 124 -11.81 42.92 10.56
CA LYS A 124 -10.66 43.83 10.47
C LYS A 124 -10.97 45.05 9.58
N TYR A 125 -11.59 44.86 8.43
CA TYR A 125 -11.92 45.94 7.49
C TYR A 125 -13.04 46.88 7.98
N ILE A 126 -13.93 46.41 8.85
CA ILE A 126 -14.99 47.25 9.43
C ILE A 126 -14.47 48.12 10.58
N ASN A 127 -13.43 47.66 11.28
CA ASN A 127 -12.88 48.33 12.47
C ASN A 127 -11.61 49.16 12.21
N GLU A 128 -11.14 49.25 10.95
CA GLU A 128 -10.12 50.20 10.45
C GLU A 128 -10.78 51.37 9.73
#